data_AF-A0A7S1ZEE9-F1
#
_entry.id   AF-A0A7S1ZEE9-F1
#
_cell.length_a   1.000
_cell.length_b   1.000
_cell.length_c   1.000
_cell.angle_alpha   90.00
_cell.angle_beta   90.00
_cell.angle_gamma   90.00
#
_symmetry.space_group_name_H-M   'P 1'
#
loop_
_entity.id
_entity.type
_entity.pdbx_description
1 polymer ?
#
loop_
_entity_poly.entity_id
_entity_poly.type
_entity_poly.pdbx_seq_one_letter_code
_entity_poly.pdbx_strand_id
1 'polypeptide(L)'
;RDAFSGALFIAQMVVMVAVGVIYGPEAIKAAEDGKDGDADAALDVANQDSNMDGRHSLHETYINIIIVACLCGVLSAFVSSLALIAAASFARRIVQIALIFSIAMAFAWGTVGVGLAPKSFVPFAGAIALVLSVGYALVVWDRIPFASANLNTAMNGIRAEPSLMAVALVFQGLAMGWSIYYTFAVIGLYDAIEGGDVNVHNKTAKIFIYTTLAMAYYWTYQVLTHTVQATVAGAVGAWWLRPEGQTCKF
;
A
#
# COMPACT_ATOMS: atom_id res chain seq x y z
N ARG A 1 -16.46 -17.48 18.21
CA ARG A 1 -16.34 -17.01 16.82
C ARG A 1 -15.04 -16.25 16.62
N ASP A 2 -14.69 -15.34 17.52
CA ASP A 2 -13.50 -14.48 17.39
C ASP A 2 -12.18 -15.24 17.56
N ALA A 3 -12.16 -16.29 18.41
CA ALA A 3 -10.98 -17.15 18.58
C ALA A 3 -10.60 -17.93 17.30
N PHE A 4 -11.60 -18.34 16.51
CA PHE A 4 -11.35 -19.06 15.25
C PHE A 4 -10.73 -18.14 14.19
N SER A 5 -11.30 -16.94 14.01
CA SER A 5 -10.75 -15.93 13.09
C SER A 5 -9.36 -15.47 13.53
N GLY A 6 -9.13 -15.33 14.84
CA GLY A 6 -7.80 -15.04 15.39
C GLY A 6 -6.80 -16.15 15.11
N ALA A 7 -7.15 -17.42 15.35
CA ALA A 7 -6.28 -18.55 15.05
C ALA A 7 -5.95 -18.65 13.54
N LEU A 8 -6.94 -18.43 12.67
CA LEU A 8 -6.74 -18.40 11.22
C LEU A 8 -5.81 -17.27 10.80
N PHE A 9 -5.93 -16.09 11.43
CA PHE A 9 -5.03 -14.97 11.20
C PHE A 9 -3.59 -15.25 11.67
N ILE A 10 -3.40 -15.91 12.80
CA ILE A 10 -2.04 -16.30 13.23
C ILE A 10 -1.47 -17.36 12.29
N ALA A 11 -2.27 -18.35 11.89
CA ALA A 11 -1.85 -19.38 10.94
C ALA A 11 -1.42 -18.77 9.59
N GLN A 12 -2.19 -17.84 9.02
CA GLN A 12 -1.78 -17.19 7.76
C GLN A 12 -0.51 -16.35 7.92
N MET A 13 -0.31 -15.68 9.07
CA MET A 13 0.92 -14.94 9.34
C MET A 13 2.13 -15.87 9.39
N VAL A 14 2.01 -17.02 10.08
CA VAL A 14 3.09 -18.02 10.14
C VAL A 14 3.41 -18.58 8.75
N VAL A 15 2.38 -18.89 7.94
CA VAL A 15 2.57 -19.37 6.56
C VAL A 15 3.28 -18.31 5.72
N MET A 16 2.88 -17.03 5.80
CA MET A 16 3.53 -15.95 5.05
C MET A 16 4.98 -15.71 5.50
N VAL A 17 5.25 -15.86 6.80
CA VAL A 17 6.62 -15.80 7.31
C VAL A 17 7.45 -16.96 6.77
N ALA A 18 6.91 -18.19 6.80
CA ALA A 18 7.58 -19.36 6.25
C ALA A 18 7.85 -19.23 4.74
N VAL A 19 6.87 -18.79 3.95
CA VAL A 19 7.03 -18.57 2.51
C VAL A 19 8.12 -17.55 2.22
N GLY A 20 8.12 -16.40 2.90
CA GLY A 20 9.16 -15.40 2.69
C GLY A 20 10.54 -15.81 3.19
N VAL A 21 10.65 -16.64 4.23
CA VAL A 21 11.95 -17.17 4.70
C VAL A 21 12.49 -18.27 3.78
N ILE A 22 11.62 -19.13 3.25
CA ILE A 22 12.03 -20.24 2.38
C ILE A 22 12.41 -19.71 0.99
N TYR A 23 11.53 -18.91 0.36
CA TYR A 23 11.68 -18.49 -1.03
C TYR A 23 12.23 -17.06 -1.19
N GLY A 24 12.25 -16.26 -0.12
CA GLY A 24 12.81 -14.90 -0.18
C GLY A 24 14.32 -14.85 -0.42
N PRO A 25 15.16 -15.69 0.22
CA PRO A 25 16.59 -15.70 -0.04
C PRO A 25 16.94 -16.11 -1.48
N GLU A 26 16.14 -16.95 -2.12
CA GLU A 26 16.34 -17.35 -3.52
C GLU A 26 16.14 -16.17 -4.47
N ALA A 27 15.14 -15.32 -4.21
CA ALA A 27 14.96 -14.07 -4.97
C ALA A 27 16.14 -13.09 -4.81
N ILE A 28 16.81 -13.07 -3.64
CA ILE A 28 17.97 -12.21 -3.38
C ILE A 28 19.25 -12.82 -3.96
N LYS A 29 19.43 -14.14 -3.91
CA LYS A 29 20.58 -14.80 -4.54
C LYS A 29 20.53 -14.72 -6.05
N ALA A 30 19.34 -14.86 -6.64
CA ALA A 30 19.13 -14.51 -8.04
C ALA A 30 19.57 -13.05 -8.29
N ALA A 31 19.25 -12.11 -7.37
CA ALA A 31 19.71 -10.70 -7.36
C ALA A 31 21.23 -10.53 -7.40
N GLU A 32 21.97 -11.32 -6.63
CA GLU A 32 23.42 -11.19 -6.47
C GLU A 32 24.23 -11.97 -7.51
N ASP A 33 23.82 -13.17 -7.92
CA ASP A 33 24.55 -13.98 -8.91
C ASP A 33 24.59 -13.31 -10.31
N GLY A 34 23.74 -12.31 -10.55
CA GLY A 34 23.78 -11.46 -11.75
C GLY A 34 24.76 -10.28 -11.69
N LYS A 35 25.39 -10.01 -10.54
CA LYS A 35 26.39 -8.94 -10.38
C LYS A 35 27.83 -9.39 -10.65
N ASP A 36 28.09 -10.70 -10.55
CA ASP A 36 29.42 -11.29 -10.69
C ASP A 36 29.69 -11.85 -12.11
N GLY A 37 28.78 -11.59 -13.07
CA GLY A 37 28.98 -11.85 -14.49
C GLY A 37 29.91 -10.82 -15.14
N ASP A 38 31.21 -10.99 -14.89
CA ASP A 38 32.40 -10.45 -15.58
C ASP A 38 32.24 -9.23 -16.50
N ALA A 39 32.79 -8.10 -16.03
CA ALA A 39 33.12 -6.92 -16.82
C ALA A 39 34.38 -7.09 -17.71
N ASP A 40 34.88 -8.31 -17.92
CA ASP A 40 36.15 -8.58 -18.65
C ASP A 40 36.05 -9.62 -19.79
N ALA A 41 34.85 -9.97 -20.26
CA ALA A 41 34.66 -10.78 -21.48
C ALA A 41 34.14 -9.96 -22.67
N ALA A 42 34.70 -8.76 -22.86
CA ALA A 42 34.51 -7.96 -24.07
C ALA A 42 35.63 -8.23 -25.09
N LEU A 43 35.89 -9.49 -25.41
CA LEU A 43 36.45 -9.86 -26.71
C LEU A 43 36.30 -11.36 -26.95
N ASP A 44 35.63 -11.66 -28.06
CA ASP A 44 35.72 -12.88 -28.84
C ASP A 44 34.58 -13.92 -28.70
N VAL A 45 34.19 -14.39 -29.88
CA VAL A 45 33.25 -15.48 -30.19
C VAL A 45 31.76 -15.13 -30.23
N ALA A 46 31.37 -14.61 -31.39
CA ALA A 46 30.09 -14.87 -32.02
C ALA A 46 29.78 -16.38 -32.09
N ASN A 47 28.50 -16.74 -31.89
CA ASN A 47 27.88 -18.08 -31.93
C ASN A 47 27.99 -18.96 -30.67
N GLN A 48 27.19 -18.66 -29.62
CA GLN A 48 26.45 -19.72 -28.91
C GLN A 48 25.29 -19.15 -28.03
N ASP A 49 24.13 -19.80 -28.14
CA ASP A 49 22.99 -19.85 -27.22
C ASP A 49 22.09 -18.63 -26.94
N SER A 50 21.02 -18.58 -27.73
CA SER A 50 19.76 -17.84 -27.56
C SER A 50 18.96 -18.17 -26.28
N ASN A 51 19.55 -18.81 -25.28
CA ASN A 51 18.90 -19.22 -24.03
C ASN A 51 19.50 -18.53 -22.78
N MET A 52 20.65 -17.84 -22.91
CA MET A 52 21.29 -17.10 -21.81
C MET A 52 20.84 -15.63 -21.71
N ASP A 53 20.43 -15.04 -22.84
CA ASP A 53 20.02 -13.63 -22.96
C ASP A 53 18.65 -13.34 -22.30
N GLY A 54 17.78 -14.34 -22.24
CA GLY A 54 16.47 -14.24 -21.59
C GLY A 54 16.55 -14.19 -20.05
N ARG A 55 17.59 -14.78 -19.45
CA ARG A 55 17.68 -14.86 -17.98
C ARG A 55 18.29 -13.57 -17.39
N HIS A 56 19.23 -12.95 -18.10
CA HIS A 56 19.82 -11.65 -17.72
C HIS A 56 18.81 -10.50 -17.82
N SER A 57 17.99 -10.48 -18.88
CA SER A 57 16.95 -9.45 -19.07
C SER A 57 15.77 -9.54 -18.08
N LEU A 58 15.37 -10.76 -17.70
CA LEU A 58 14.38 -10.98 -16.64
C LEU A 58 14.91 -10.47 -15.30
N HIS A 59 16.20 -10.69 -15.05
CA HIS A 59 16.85 -10.33 -13.80
C HIS A 59 16.91 -8.82 -13.53
N GLU A 60 17.37 -8.07 -14.52
CA GLU A 60 17.38 -6.61 -14.49
C GLU A 60 15.97 -6.04 -14.31
N THR A 61 14.96 -6.72 -14.85
CA THR A 61 13.55 -6.34 -14.70
C THR A 61 13.07 -6.53 -13.25
N TYR A 62 13.45 -7.61 -12.56
CA TYR A 62 13.07 -7.83 -11.15
C TYR A 62 13.68 -6.79 -10.21
N ILE A 63 14.98 -6.49 -10.36
CA ILE A 63 15.64 -5.47 -9.55
C ILE A 63 14.99 -4.10 -9.76
N ASN A 64 14.69 -3.74 -11.02
CA ASN A 64 14.01 -2.49 -11.33
C ASN A 64 12.59 -2.44 -10.74
N ILE A 65 11.84 -3.54 -10.77
CA ILE A 65 10.50 -3.61 -10.15
C ILE A 65 10.59 -3.41 -8.64
N ILE A 66 11.56 -4.04 -7.97
CA ILE A 66 11.74 -3.92 -6.52
C ILE A 66 12.15 -2.48 -6.15
N ILE A 67 13.08 -1.88 -6.89
CA ILE A 67 13.50 -0.49 -6.66
C ILE A 67 12.32 0.48 -6.85
N VAL A 68 11.55 0.32 -7.94
CA VAL A 68 10.36 1.15 -8.21
C VAL A 68 9.30 0.96 -7.12
N ALA A 69 9.05 -0.28 -6.68
CA ALA A 69 8.11 -0.57 -5.61
C ALA A 69 8.54 0.08 -4.29
N CYS A 70 9.84 0.00 -3.94
CA CYS A 70 10.39 0.65 -2.76
C CYS A 70 10.28 2.18 -2.84
N LEU A 71 10.67 2.79 -3.96
CA LEU A 71 10.58 4.25 -4.15
C LEU A 71 9.13 4.75 -4.10
N CYS A 72 8.21 4.05 -4.77
CA CYS A 72 6.79 4.36 -4.75
C CYS A 72 6.20 4.16 -3.34
N GLY A 73 6.60 3.11 -2.64
CA GLY A 73 6.18 2.83 -1.25
C GLY A 73 6.63 3.93 -0.28
N VAL A 74 7.91 4.33 -0.35
CA VAL A 74 8.46 5.43 0.48
C VAL A 74 7.76 6.75 0.16
N LEU A 75 7.60 7.08 -1.12
CA LEU A 75 6.90 8.29 -1.55
C LEU A 75 5.45 8.32 -1.07
N SER A 76 4.73 7.20 -1.22
CA SER A 76 3.36 7.04 -0.76
C SER A 76 3.25 7.17 0.76
N ALA A 77 4.15 6.56 1.52
CA ALA A 77 4.19 6.67 2.97
C ALA A 77 4.47 8.11 3.42
N PHE A 78 5.37 8.82 2.73
CA PHE A 78 5.65 10.23 2.97
C PHE A 78 4.42 11.11 2.69
N VAL A 79 3.81 10.95 1.52
CA VAL A 79 2.58 11.68 1.13
C VAL A 79 1.45 11.39 2.11
N SER A 80 1.27 10.14 2.53
CA SER A 80 0.25 9.73 3.49
C SER A 80 0.52 10.32 4.89
N SER A 81 1.77 10.41 5.31
CA SER A 81 2.15 11.04 6.58
C SER A 81 1.88 12.54 6.54
N LEU A 82 2.23 13.19 5.43
CA LEU A 82 1.93 14.61 5.21
C LEU A 82 0.41 14.85 5.19
N ALA A 83 -0.36 13.98 4.55
CA ALA A 83 -1.81 14.05 4.53
C ALA A 83 -2.41 13.93 5.94
N LEU A 84 -1.87 13.02 6.78
CA LEU A 84 -2.29 12.88 8.18
C LEU A 84 -1.99 14.14 9.00
N ILE A 85 -0.79 14.71 8.85
CA ILE A 85 -0.40 15.96 9.54
C ILE A 85 -1.23 17.15 9.04
N ALA A 86 -1.51 17.22 7.74
CA ALA A 86 -2.37 18.25 7.15
C ALA A 86 -3.81 18.13 7.68
N ALA A 87 -4.32 16.90 7.80
CA ALA A 87 -5.61 16.61 8.41
C ALA A 87 -5.66 17.05 9.87
N ALA A 88 -4.59 16.72 10.60
CA ALA A 88 -4.39 17.09 12.00
C ALA A 88 -4.12 18.57 12.22
N SER A 89 -3.74 19.36 11.23
CA SER A 89 -3.47 20.80 11.38
C SER A 89 -4.64 21.69 10.91
N PHE A 90 -5.36 21.29 9.85
CA PHE A 90 -6.43 22.10 9.24
C PHE A 90 -7.81 21.45 9.28
N ALA A 91 -8.20 20.85 10.40
CA ALA A 91 -9.48 20.13 10.57
C ALA A 91 -10.73 20.88 10.06
N ARG A 92 -10.80 22.20 10.23
CA ARG A 92 -11.94 23.03 9.76
C ARG A 92 -12.01 23.13 8.24
N ARG A 93 -10.87 23.10 7.53
CA ARG A 93 -10.78 23.29 6.07
C ARG A 93 -10.49 21.99 5.31
N ILE A 94 -10.15 20.90 5.99
CA ILE A 94 -9.72 19.65 5.38
C ILE A 94 -10.75 19.08 4.40
N VAL A 95 -12.06 19.16 4.71
CA VAL A 95 -13.12 18.63 3.83
C VAL A 95 -13.17 19.42 2.52
N GLN A 96 -13.03 20.75 2.59
CA GLN A 96 -13.00 21.62 1.41
C GLN A 96 -11.72 21.38 0.59
N ILE A 97 -10.57 21.27 1.26
CA ILE A 97 -9.28 21.00 0.62
C ILE A 97 -9.30 19.64 -0.07
N ALA A 98 -9.82 18.60 0.58
CA ALA A 98 -9.91 17.26 0.01
C ALA A 98 -10.81 17.20 -1.23
N LEU A 99 -11.94 17.91 -1.22
CA LEU A 99 -12.83 18.03 -2.38
C LEU A 99 -12.15 18.73 -3.55
N ILE A 100 -11.51 19.88 -3.31
CA ILE A 100 -10.77 20.61 -4.34
C ILE A 100 -9.62 19.77 -4.88
N PHE A 101 -8.88 19.10 -4.00
CA PHE A 101 -7.79 18.21 -4.37
C PHE A 101 -8.29 17.03 -5.22
N SER A 102 -9.42 16.41 -4.89
CA SER A 102 -10.05 15.35 -5.68
C SER A 102 -10.41 15.82 -7.09
N ILE A 103 -11.01 17.01 -7.21
CA ILE A 103 -11.34 17.61 -8.52
C ILE A 103 -10.07 17.90 -9.31
N ALA A 104 -9.04 18.47 -8.67
CA ALA A 104 -7.77 18.78 -9.30
C ALA A 104 -7.04 17.51 -9.78
N MET A 105 -7.02 16.45 -8.98
CA MET A 105 -6.43 15.17 -9.34
C MET A 105 -7.20 14.49 -10.47
N ALA A 106 -8.54 14.51 -10.46
CA ALA A 106 -9.35 14.00 -11.56
C ALA A 106 -9.08 14.75 -12.87
N PHE A 107 -8.93 16.08 -12.79
CA PHE A 107 -8.57 16.92 -13.92
C PHE A 107 -7.16 16.59 -14.44
N ALA A 108 -6.16 16.54 -13.56
CA ALA A 108 -4.78 16.21 -13.92
C ALA A 108 -4.67 14.82 -14.54
N TRP A 109 -5.37 13.82 -13.99
CA TRP A 109 -5.40 12.47 -14.54
C TRP A 109 -6.05 12.44 -15.93
N GLY A 110 -7.14 13.18 -16.12
CA GLY A 110 -7.80 13.32 -17.42
C GLY A 110 -6.89 13.98 -18.47
N THR A 111 -6.21 15.08 -18.12
CA THR A 111 -5.34 15.81 -19.05
C THR A 111 -4.08 15.03 -19.44
N VAL A 112 -3.43 14.36 -18.47
CA VAL A 112 -2.32 13.44 -18.74
C VAL A 112 -2.76 12.30 -19.65
N GLY A 113 -3.98 11.77 -19.45
CA GLY A 113 -4.57 10.74 -20.30
C GLY A 113 -4.72 11.17 -21.77
N VAL A 114 -5.11 12.42 -22.01
CA VAL A 114 -5.20 12.98 -23.38
C VAL A 114 -3.82 13.10 -24.02
N GLY A 115 -2.81 13.54 -23.26
CA GLY A 115 -1.46 13.79 -23.77
C GLY A 115 -0.67 12.52 -24.11
N LEU A 116 -0.79 11.47 -23.30
CA LEU A 116 -0.01 10.24 -23.49
C LEU A 116 -0.71 9.20 -24.37
N ALA A 117 -2.05 9.13 -24.35
CA ALA A 117 -2.78 8.11 -25.08
C ALA A 117 -4.19 8.57 -25.48
N PRO A 118 -4.32 9.39 -26.54
CA PRO A 118 -5.58 10.06 -26.91
C PRO A 118 -6.72 9.11 -27.34
N LYS A 119 -6.43 7.86 -27.69
CA LYS A 119 -7.43 6.82 -28.01
C LYS A 119 -7.72 5.85 -26.85
N SER A 120 -7.16 6.10 -25.67
CA SER A 120 -7.33 5.21 -24.53
C SER A 120 -8.59 5.54 -23.72
N PHE A 121 -9.02 4.59 -22.90
CA PHE A 121 -10.13 4.74 -21.95
C PHE A 121 -9.83 5.77 -20.84
N VAL A 122 -8.55 6.07 -20.58
CA VAL A 122 -8.06 6.93 -19.49
C VAL A 122 -8.67 8.35 -19.48
N PRO A 123 -8.61 9.14 -20.58
CA PRO A 123 -9.22 10.47 -20.61
C PRO A 123 -10.74 10.45 -20.39
N PHE A 124 -11.43 9.43 -20.90
CA PHE A 124 -12.88 9.28 -20.70
C PHE A 124 -13.21 9.00 -19.22
N ALA A 125 -12.47 8.09 -18.58
CA ALA A 125 -12.61 7.82 -17.15
C ALA A 125 -12.31 9.06 -16.29
N GLY A 126 -11.27 9.82 -16.63
CA GLY A 126 -10.94 11.08 -15.96
C GLY A 126 -12.05 12.13 -16.08
N ALA A 127 -12.65 12.27 -17.28
CA ALA A 127 -13.77 13.18 -17.49
C ALA A 127 -15.02 12.79 -16.68
N ILE A 128 -15.37 11.50 -16.64
CA ILE A 128 -16.47 11.01 -15.79
C ILE A 128 -16.17 11.27 -14.32
N ALA A 129 -14.96 10.94 -13.85
CA ALA A 129 -14.56 11.16 -12.46
C ALA A 129 -14.64 12.64 -12.08
N LEU A 130 -14.29 13.54 -13.01
CA LEU A 130 -14.40 14.99 -12.81
C LEU A 130 -15.86 15.43 -12.69
N VAL A 131 -16.74 15.00 -13.60
CA VAL A 131 -18.17 15.34 -13.55
C VAL A 131 -18.81 14.84 -12.26
N LEU A 132 -18.50 13.60 -11.86
CA LEU A 132 -18.99 13.03 -10.60
C LEU A 132 -18.45 13.79 -9.39
N SER A 133 -17.17 14.17 -9.38
CA SER A 133 -16.55 14.91 -8.28
C SER A 133 -17.15 16.31 -8.13
N VAL A 134 -17.35 17.02 -9.25
CA VAL A 134 -17.98 18.35 -9.26
C VAL A 134 -19.46 18.24 -8.85
N GLY A 135 -20.21 17.29 -9.42
CA GLY A 135 -21.60 17.06 -9.06
C GLY A 135 -21.79 16.76 -7.57
N TYR A 136 -20.95 15.89 -7.01
CA TYR A 136 -20.94 15.62 -5.58
C TYR A 136 -20.61 16.87 -4.75
N ALA A 137 -19.59 17.63 -5.15
CA ALA A 137 -19.19 18.85 -4.44
C ALA A 137 -20.33 19.89 -4.39
N LEU A 138 -21.09 20.05 -5.47
CA LEU A 138 -22.23 20.97 -5.52
C LEU A 138 -23.38 20.52 -4.61
N VAL A 139 -23.71 19.22 -4.61
CA VAL A 139 -24.81 18.68 -3.79
C VAL A 139 -24.50 18.76 -2.29
N VAL A 140 -23.24 18.53 -1.91
CA VAL A 140 -22.84 18.44 -0.50
C VAL A 140 -22.40 19.79 0.07
N TRP A 141 -22.20 20.83 -0.74
CA TRP A 141 -21.64 22.12 -0.31
C TRP A 141 -22.32 22.71 0.93
N ASP A 142 -23.66 22.65 0.98
CA ASP A 142 -24.45 23.18 2.10
C ASP A 142 -24.32 22.38 3.39
N ARG A 143 -23.92 21.09 3.30
CA ARG A 143 -23.74 20.18 4.44
C ARG A 143 -22.29 20.15 4.97
N ILE A 144 -21.32 20.66 4.21
CA ILE A 144 -19.91 20.78 4.61
C ILE A 144 -19.71 21.51 5.96
N PRO A 145 -20.36 22.66 6.27
CA PRO A 145 -20.09 23.38 7.52
C PRO A 145 -20.49 22.60 8.78
N PHE A 146 -21.54 21.77 8.70
CA PHE A 146 -21.93 20.90 9.81
C PHE A 146 -20.91 19.77 10.01
N ALA A 147 -20.51 19.10 8.92
CA ALA A 147 -19.49 18.06 8.96
C ALA A 147 -18.14 18.59 9.45
N SER A 148 -17.74 19.80 9.02
CA SER A 148 -16.48 20.41 9.42
C SER A 148 -16.47 20.83 10.89
N ALA A 149 -17.61 21.25 11.46
CA ALA A 149 -17.74 21.50 12.89
C ALA A 149 -17.53 20.21 13.71
N ASN A 150 -18.20 19.13 13.33
CA ASN A 150 -18.05 17.83 14.01
C ASN A 150 -16.62 17.27 13.85
N LEU A 151 -16.04 17.36 12.66
CA LEU A 151 -14.66 16.95 12.41
C LEU A 151 -13.67 17.80 13.21
N ASN A 152 -13.89 19.11 13.30
CA ASN A 152 -13.02 19.98 14.09
C ASN A 152 -13.06 19.61 15.58
N THR A 153 -14.22 19.23 16.12
CA THR A 153 -14.33 18.72 17.49
C THR A 153 -13.62 17.37 17.64
N ALA A 154 -13.81 16.43 16.71
CA ALA A 154 -13.11 15.14 16.73
C ALA A 154 -11.57 15.31 16.67
N MET A 155 -11.09 16.20 15.81
CA MET A 155 -9.65 16.49 15.69
C MET A 155 -9.08 17.20 16.93
N ASN A 156 -9.88 17.98 17.65
CA ASN A 156 -9.46 18.53 18.95
C ASN A 156 -9.26 17.43 19.99
N GLY A 157 -10.11 16.40 20.01
CA GLY A 157 -9.89 15.22 20.84
C GLY A 157 -8.60 14.46 20.46
N ILE A 158 -8.34 14.30 19.15
CA ILE A 158 -7.10 13.67 18.69
C ILE A 158 -5.86 14.50 19.08
N ARG A 159 -5.94 15.84 19.00
CA ARG A 159 -4.83 16.74 19.39
C ARG A 159 -4.58 16.78 20.89
N ALA A 160 -5.60 16.50 21.72
CA ALA A 160 -5.44 16.42 23.16
C ALA A 160 -4.58 15.23 23.58
N GLU A 161 -4.55 14.18 22.75
CA GLU A 161 -3.80 12.94 23.00
C GLU A 161 -2.77 12.68 21.88
N PRO A 162 -1.57 13.29 21.94
CA PRO A 162 -0.54 13.15 20.89
C PRO A 162 -0.08 11.70 20.69
N SER A 163 -0.30 10.84 21.69
CA SER A 163 -0.10 9.39 21.63
C SER A 163 -0.84 8.75 20.45
N LEU A 164 -2.01 9.27 20.05
CA LEU A 164 -2.78 8.76 18.92
C LEU A 164 -2.09 8.98 17.57
N MET A 165 -1.41 10.12 17.42
CA MET A 165 -0.67 10.40 16.20
C MET A 165 0.57 9.50 16.10
N ALA A 166 1.21 9.22 17.24
CA ALA A 166 2.31 8.24 17.30
C ALA A 166 1.83 6.82 16.95
N VAL A 167 0.70 6.36 17.51
CA VAL A 167 0.12 5.04 17.19
C VAL A 167 -0.19 4.94 15.69
N ALA A 168 -0.80 5.97 15.10
CA ALA A 168 -1.10 5.98 13.67
C ALA A 168 0.18 5.85 12.82
N LEU A 169 1.25 6.57 13.17
CA LEU A 169 2.54 6.49 12.45
C LEU A 169 3.24 5.13 12.63
N VAL A 170 3.16 4.51 13.82
CA VAL A 170 3.71 3.18 14.06
C VAL A 170 2.99 2.13 13.22
N PHE A 171 1.66 2.13 13.22
CA PHE A 171 0.88 1.18 12.41
C PHE A 171 1.02 1.45 10.90
N GLN A 172 1.22 2.70 10.49
CA GLN A 172 1.57 3.07 9.12
C GLN A 172 2.92 2.48 8.72
N GLY A 173 3.94 2.61 9.58
CA GLY A 173 5.26 2.02 9.36
C GLY A 173 5.21 0.50 9.32
N LEU A 174 4.43 -0.13 10.20
CA LEU A 174 4.21 -1.57 10.20
C LEU A 174 3.51 -2.04 8.92
N ALA A 175 2.49 -1.31 8.45
CA ALA A 175 1.82 -1.60 7.19
C ALA A 175 2.79 -1.51 6.01
N MET A 176 3.63 -0.46 5.97
CA MET A 176 4.66 -0.30 4.95
C MET A 176 5.70 -1.43 4.98
N GLY A 177 6.23 -1.76 6.15
CA GLY A 177 7.18 -2.86 6.32
C GLY A 177 6.57 -4.20 5.91
N TRP A 178 5.31 -4.43 6.26
CA TRP A 178 4.56 -5.59 5.83
C TRP A 178 4.38 -5.63 4.30
N SER A 179 4.03 -4.52 3.65
CA SER A 179 3.91 -4.46 2.18
C SER A 179 5.21 -4.77 1.46
N ILE A 180 6.35 -4.28 1.96
CA ILE A 180 7.67 -4.56 1.40
C ILE A 180 7.98 -6.06 1.54
N TYR A 181 7.88 -6.59 2.76
CA TYR A 181 8.09 -8.01 3.04
C TYR A 181 7.20 -8.91 2.18
N TYR A 182 5.93 -8.53 2.04
CA TYR A 182 4.96 -9.27 1.26
C TYR A 182 5.31 -9.31 -0.22
N THR A 183 5.81 -8.19 -0.77
CA THR A 183 6.26 -8.11 -2.16
C THR A 183 7.42 -9.07 -2.41
N PHE A 184 8.40 -9.12 -1.51
CA PHE A 184 9.50 -10.09 -1.59
C PHE A 184 9.00 -11.54 -1.53
N ALA A 185 8.11 -11.86 -0.60
CA ALA A 185 7.56 -13.21 -0.47
C ALA A 185 6.79 -13.67 -1.72
N VAL A 186 6.02 -12.78 -2.34
CA VAL A 186 5.27 -13.10 -3.56
C VAL A 186 6.18 -13.26 -4.76
N ILE A 187 7.17 -12.40 -4.93
CA ILE A 187 8.14 -12.49 -6.04
C ILE A 187 8.94 -13.79 -5.92
N GLY A 188 9.46 -14.12 -4.72
CA GLY A 188 10.20 -15.36 -4.50
C GLY A 188 9.35 -16.61 -4.74
N LEU A 189 8.09 -16.60 -4.29
CA LEU A 189 7.19 -17.72 -4.57
C LEU A 189 6.83 -17.83 -6.07
N TYR A 190 6.67 -16.71 -6.76
CA TYR A 190 6.44 -16.69 -8.20
C TYR A 190 7.62 -17.34 -8.94
N ASP A 191 8.84 -16.98 -8.56
CA ASP A 191 10.06 -17.56 -9.14
C ASP A 191 10.17 -19.07 -8.86
N ALA A 192 9.92 -19.51 -7.62
CA ALA A 192 9.94 -20.94 -7.28
C ALA A 192 8.88 -21.79 -8.01
N ILE A 193 7.72 -21.19 -8.35
CA ILE A 193 6.65 -21.86 -9.12
C ILE A 193 7.02 -21.98 -10.60
N GLU A 194 7.67 -20.97 -11.20
CA GLU A 194 8.07 -21.03 -12.61
C GLU A 194 9.45 -21.64 -12.85
N GLY A 195 10.34 -21.59 -11.88
CA GLY A 195 11.62 -22.30 -11.83
C GLY A 195 11.46 -23.81 -11.65
N GLY A 196 10.27 -24.27 -11.26
CA GLY A 196 9.91 -25.69 -11.19
C GLY A 196 10.19 -26.36 -9.83
N ASP A 197 10.65 -25.62 -8.82
CA ASP A 197 10.85 -26.14 -7.46
C ASP A 197 9.53 -26.48 -6.76
N VAL A 198 8.46 -25.74 -7.07
CA VAL A 198 7.11 -26.07 -6.63
C VAL A 198 6.31 -26.61 -7.80
N ASN A 199 6.08 -27.93 -7.79
CA ASN A 199 5.48 -28.64 -8.91
C ASN A 199 3.95 -28.44 -8.98
N VAL A 200 3.52 -27.23 -9.36
CA VAL A 200 2.10 -26.85 -9.55
C VAL A 200 1.75 -26.89 -11.03
N HIS A 201 1.46 -28.09 -11.54
CA HIS A 201 1.18 -28.30 -12.97
C HIS A 201 -0.17 -27.69 -13.42
N ASN A 202 -1.11 -27.50 -12.50
CA ASN A 202 -2.46 -27.04 -12.81
C ASN A 202 -2.56 -25.50 -12.77
N LYS A 203 -2.94 -24.88 -13.91
CA LYS A 203 -3.17 -23.42 -14.01
C LYS A 203 -4.20 -22.91 -13.01
N THR A 204 -5.25 -23.68 -12.71
CA THR A 204 -6.26 -23.30 -11.72
C THR A 204 -5.67 -23.22 -10.32
N ALA A 205 -4.74 -24.11 -9.97
CA ALA A 205 -4.06 -24.10 -8.68
C ALA A 205 -3.14 -22.89 -8.55
N LYS A 206 -2.40 -22.51 -9.61
CA LYS A 206 -1.59 -21.28 -9.62
C LYS A 206 -2.44 -20.02 -9.36
N ILE A 207 -3.57 -19.88 -10.07
CA ILE A 207 -4.50 -18.76 -9.86
C ILE A 207 -5.03 -18.75 -8.42
N PHE A 208 -5.40 -19.91 -7.90
CA PHE A 208 -5.90 -20.02 -6.54
C PHE A 208 -4.86 -19.60 -5.50
N ILE A 209 -3.59 -19.99 -5.67
CA ILE A 209 -2.47 -19.59 -4.79
C ILE A 209 -2.31 -18.06 -4.82
N TYR A 210 -2.18 -17.46 -6.00
CA TYR A 210 -2.03 -16.00 -6.11
C TYR A 210 -3.23 -15.22 -5.57
N THR A 211 -4.45 -15.72 -5.79
CA THR A 211 -5.66 -15.09 -5.26
C THR A 211 -5.72 -15.19 -3.73
N THR A 212 -5.37 -16.34 -3.17
CA THR A 212 -5.33 -16.56 -1.73
C THR A 212 -4.26 -15.68 -1.07
N LEU A 213 -3.12 -15.49 -1.72
CA LEU A 213 -2.10 -14.54 -1.31
C LEU A 213 -2.65 -13.10 -1.33
N ALA A 214 -3.23 -12.65 -2.43
CA ALA A 214 -3.80 -11.31 -2.49
C ALA A 214 -4.84 -11.07 -1.38
N MET A 215 -5.67 -12.07 -1.09
CA MET A 215 -6.63 -12.05 0.01
C MET A 215 -5.94 -11.98 1.39
N ALA A 216 -4.87 -12.75 1.60
CA ALA A 216 -4.07 -12.74 2.84
C ALA A 216 -3.44 -11.36 3.12
N TYR A 217 -2.89 -10.73 2.08
CA TYR A 217 -2.38 -9.36 2.16
C TYR A 217 -3.47 -8.36 2.52
N TYR A 218 -4.59 -8.39 1.77
CA TYR A 218 -5.72 -7.49 2.02
C TYR A 218 -6.26 -7.65 3.44
N TRP A 219 -6.40 -8.89 3.91
CA TRP A 219 -6.88 -9.15 5.26
C TRP A 219 -5.94 -8.58 6.32
N THR A 220 -4.62 -8.76 6.17
CA THR A 220 -3.63 -8.19 7.10
C THR A 220 -3.69 -6.67 7.12
N TYR A 221 -3.79 -6.05 5.94
CA TYR A 221 -3.95 -4.60 5.83
C TYR A 221 -5.21 -4.09 6.55
N GLN A 222 -6.34 -4.78 6.39
CA GLN A 222 -7.59 -4.44 7.09
C GLN A 222 -7.45 -4.54 8.62
N VAL A 223 -6.78 -5.59 9.12
CA VAL A 223 -6.54 -5.74 10.56
C VAL A 223 -5.74 -4.55 11.10
N LEU A 224 -4.68 -4.13 10.40
CA LEU A 224 -3.89 -2.96 10.80
C LEU A 224 -4.72 -1.68 10.81
N THR A 225 -5.48 -1.41 9.74
CA THR A 225 -6.33 -0.21 9.65
C THR A 225 -7.42 -0.19 10.72
N HIS A 226 -8.13 -1.30 10.93
CA HIS A 226 -9.20 -1.39 11.92
C HIS A 226 -8.68 -1.29 13.35
N THR A 227 -7.47 -1.76 13.62
CA THR A 227 -6.83 -1.60 14.93
C THR A 227 -6.60 -0.12 15.25
N VAL A 228 -6.10 0.66 14.28
CA VAL A 228 -5.95 2.11 14.43
C VAL A 228 -7.30 2.79 14.61
N GLN A 229 -8.30 2.44 13.80
CA GLN A 229 -9.65 3.00 13.91
C GLN A 229 -10.28 2.74 15.28
N ALA A 230 -10.18 1.51 15.79
CA ALA A 230 -10.70 1.15 17.12
C ALA A 230 -9.97 1.89 18.24
N THR A 231 -8.64 2.05 18.12
CA THR A 231 -7.83 2.79 19.09
C THR A 231 -8.21 4.27 19.12
N VAL A 232 -8.32 4.90 17.95
CA VAL A 232 -8.73 6.31 17.82
C VAL A 232 -10.16 6.50 18.31
N ALA A 233 -11.09 5.61 17.96
CA ALA A 233 -12.47 5.67 18.44
C ALA A 233 -12.56 5.55 19.97
N GLY A 234 -11.79 4.64 20.58
CA GLY A 234 -11.72 4.49 22.03
C GLY A 234 -11.19 5.74 22.72
N ALA A 235 -10.10 6.32 22.22
CA ALA A 235 -9.49 7.51 22.81
C ALA A 235 -10.34 8.77 22.63
N VAL A 236 -10.92 8.98 21.45
CA VAL A 236 -11.86 10.09 21.21
C VAL A 236 -13.13 9.92 22.04
N GLY A 237 -13.64 8.69 22.19
CA GLY A 237 -14.77 8.39 23.06
C GLY A 237 -14.47 8.70 24.54
N ALA A 238 -13.27 8.34 25.02
CA ALA A 238 -12.82 8.69 26.37
C ALA A 238 -12.69 10.20 26.56
N TRP A 239 -12.09 10.91 25.60
CA TRP A 239 -12.01 12.37 25.59
C TRP A 239 -13.40 13.03 25.62
N TRP A 240 -14.36 12.51 24.86
CA TRP A 240 -15.72 13.04 24.83
C TRP A 240 -16.44 12.90 26.17
N LEU A 241 -16.26 11.76 26.84
CA LEU A 241 -16.87 11.49 28.15
C LEU A 241 -16.14 12.17 29.31
N ARG A 242 -14.85 12.51 29.13
CA ARG A 242 -13.98 13.15 30.13
C ARG A 242 -13.08 14.21 29.48
N PRO A 243 -13.62 15.37 29.10
CA PRO A 243 -12.87 16.41 28.41
C PRO A 243 -11.86 17.17 29.29
N GLU A 244 -12.01 17.08 30.62
CA GLU A 244 -11.08 17.69 31.59
C GLU A 244 -10.15 16.61 32.17
N GLY A 245 -8.84 16.77 31.92
CA GLY A 245 -7.80 15.83 32.30
C GLY A 245 -7.72 15.55 33.81
N GLN A 246 -8.50 14.58 34.28
CA GLN A 246 -8.04 13.76 35.39
C GLN A 246 -6.92 12.88 34.87
N THR A 247 -5.71 13.45 34.95
CA THR A 247 -4.46 12.73 35.06
C THR A 247 -4.62 11.60 36.09
N CYS A 248 -5.00 10.42 35.63
CA CYS A 248 -4.60 9.21 36.35
C CYS A 248 -3.09 9.13 36.14
N LYS A 249 -2.36 9.61 37.14
CA LYS A 249 -0.96 9.22 37.35
C LYS A 249 -0.93 7.69 37.27
N PHE A 250 -0.27 7.16 36.25
CA PHE A 250 0.19 5.78 36.26
C PHE A 250 1.11 5.56 37.46
#